data_AF-A0ABD3F5W6-F1
#
_entry.id   AF-A0ABD3F5W6-F1
#
_cell.length_a   1.000
_cell.length_b   1.000
_cell.length_c   1.000
_cell.angle_alpha   90.00
_cell.angle_beta   90.00
_cell.angle_gamma   90.00
#
_symmetry.space_group_name_H-M   'P 1'
#
loop_
_entity.id
_entity.type
_entity.pdbx_description
1 polymer ?
#
loop_
_entity_poly.entity_id
_entity_poly.type
_entity_poly.pdbx_seq_one_letter_code
_entity_poly.pdbx_strand_id
1 'polypeptide(L)'
;MQDINVVTQVDLVPKKPSHHQSSMTPRRLLLVLLAALCVDLSCSQSLRSAAVPPHLQTQDLCSNFVLICDFVAKNCNPNVKTQSWVKSPLPLHEKPKCVDSFNLFYQHNQTLSSCIQELPVDSKDKAQALVFLELYSDWQKGNACNTFHAAEAKAAKECSGVNYHRPWRQTAWPLYCHEVFTVYNNTRHELDQLCQRTPNSELFWEGYVNYIGSKTCKEYYGIVREARERGCAEVDKALKGTECREMFQWYVDNKEVVETDCYELKVSKSFYRGFYTWKKQQH
;
A
#
# COMPACT_ATOMS: atom_id res chain seq x y z
N MET A 1 70.71 -20.87 -4.29
CA MET A 1 70.59 -21.41 -2.93
C MET A 1 69.11 -21.71 -2.75
N GLN A 2 68.69 -22.93 -3.10
CA GLN A 2 68.74 -24.14 -2.25
C GLN A 2 67.79 -23.97 -1.05
N ASP A 3 66.59 -24.58 -1.07
CA ASP A 3 66.28 -26.03 -0.91
C ASP A 3 66.28 -26.41 0.58
N ILE A 4 65.36 -27.23 1.12
CA ILE A 4 64.62 -28.35 0.50
C ILE A 4 63.31 -28.67 1.28
N ASN A 5 62.27 -29.16 0.57
CA ASN A 5 61.23 -30.19 0.82
C ASN A 5 60.84 -30.64 2.27
N VAL A 6 59.66 -31.24 2.56
CA VAL A 6 58.99 -32.45 2.00
C VAL A 6 57.48 -32.35 2.36
N VAL A 7 56.50 -32.33 1.43
CA VAL A 7 55.89 -33.44 0.62
C VAL A 7 55.02 -34.37 1.53
N THR A 8 53.76 -34.75 1.25
CA THR A 8 53.16 -35.34 0.03
C THR A 8 51.61 -35.21 -0.03
N GLN A 9 51.04 -35.28 -1.24
CA GLN A 9 49.61 -35.60 -1.51
C GLN A 9 49.27 -37.07 -1.19
N VAL A 10 47.97 -37.39 -1.08
CA VAL A 10 47.36 -38.58 -1.73
C VAL A 10 45.95 -38.23 -2.23
N ASP A 11 45.73 -38.24 -3.55
CA ASP A 11 44.41 -38.32 -4.18
C ASP A 11 43.85 -39.75 -4.11
N LEU A 12 42.53 -39.94 -4.02
CA LEU A 12 41.84 -41.13 -4.57
C LEU A 12 40.30 -40.98 -4.63
N VAL A 13 39.79 -41.06 -5.86
CA VAL A 13 38.39 -41.15 -6.31
C VAL A 13 38.37 -42.25 -7.40
N PRO A 14 37.26 -42.97 -7.76
CA PRO A 14 35.94 -43.16 -7.14
C PRO A 14 35.60 -44.66 -6.87
N LYS A 15 34.39 -44.96 -6.36
CA LYS A 15 33.66 -46.20 -6.76
C LYS A 15 32.13 -46.11 -6.62
N LYS A 16 31.42 -46.57 -7.65
CA LYS A 16 29.96 -46.85 -7.69
C LYS A 16 29.78 -48.15 -8.49
N PRO A 17 29.00 -49.13 -7.99
CA PRO A 17 27.73 -49.55 -8.65
C PRO A 17 26.59 -49.64 -7.60
N SER A 18 25.32 -49.31 -7.87
CA SER A 18 24.33 -49.85 -8.83
C SER A 18 23.63 -51.15 -8.38
N HIS A 19 22.38 -51.03 -7.89
CA HIS A 19 21.19 -51.88 -8.15
C HIS A 19 19.95 -51.03 -7.74
N HIS A 20 18.88 -50.81 -8.54
CA HIS A 20 17.74 -51.72 -8.81
C HIS A 20 17.13 -52.31 -7.52
N GLN A 21 15.83 -52.21 -7.18
CA GLN A 21 14.59 -51.69 -7.79
C GLN A 21 13.74 -51.00 -6.67
N SER A 22 12.50 -50.48 -6.82
CA SER A 22 11.48 -50.51 -7.89
C SER A 22 10.61 -49.22 -7.90
N SER A 23 9.53 -49.21 -8.69
CA SER A 23 8.52 -48.12 -8.73
C SER A 23 7.38 -48.31 -7.71
N MET A 24 6.84 -47.22 -7.15
CA MET A 24 5.38 -46.96 -7.22
C MET A 24 5.01 -45.51 -6.87
N THR A 25 3.92 -45.03 -7.47
CA THR A 25 3.47 -43.63 -7.51
C THR A 25 2.75 -43.17 -6.23
N PRO A 26 3.04 -41.96 -5.68
CA PRO A 26 2.24 -41.35 -4.62
C PRO A 26 1.04 -40.53 -5.17
N ARG A 27 0.59 -40.80 -6.41
CA ARG A 27 -0.41 -39.97 -7.12
C ARG A 27 -1.85 -40.51 -7.09
N ARG A 28 -2.11 -41.63 -6.39
CA ARG A 28 -3.46 -42.25 -6.28
C ARG A 28 -4.13 -42.13 -4.91
N LEU A 29 -3.40 -41.78 -3.84
CA LEU A 29 -3.98 -41.59 -2.51
C LEU A 29 -4.65 -40.22 -2.30
N LEU A 30 -4.22 -39.18 -3.04
CA LEU A 30 -4.82 -37.84 -2.94
C LEU A 30 -6.21 -37.70 -3.59
N LEU A 31 -6.58 -38.64 -4.48
CA LEU A 31 -7.84 -38.58 -5.24
C LEU A 31 -9.02 -39.24 -4.51
N VAL A 32 -8.78 -40.02 -3.44
CA VAL A 32 -9.85 -40.66 -2.66
C VAL A 32 -10.41 -39.72 -1.58
N LEU A 33 -9.60 -38.80 -1.06
CA LEU A 33 -10.04 -37.82 -0.05
C LEU A 33 -10.87 -36.65 -0.63
N LEU A 34 -10.85 -36.44 -1.95
CA LEU A 34 -11.67 -35.42 -2.63
C LEU A 34 -13.10 -35.89 -2.95
N ALA A 35 -13.39 -37.19 -2.85
CA ALA A 35 -14.73 -37.74 -3.11
C ALA A 35 -15.66 -37.73 -1.88
N ALA A 36 -15.11 -37.55 -0.67
CA ALA A 36 -15.83 -37.71 0.60
C ALA A 36 -16.46 -36.42 1.17
N LEU A 37 -16.44 -35.30 0.41
CA LEU A 37 -17.05 -34.02 0.81
C LEU A 37 -18.11 -33.51 -0.19
N CYS A 38 -18.52 -34.33 -1.15
CA CYS A 38 -19.53 -33.98 -2.16
C CYS A 38 -20.78 -34.88 -2.14
N VAL A 39 -20.92 -35.77 -1.15
CA VAL A 39 -22.03 -36.73 -1.07
C VAL A 39 -22.57 -36.82 0.37
N ASP A 40 -22.95 -35.69 0.96
CA ASP A 40 -23.80 -35.68 2.17
C ASP A 40 -24.53 -34.33 2.37
N LEU A 41 -25.33 -33.94 1.39
CA LEU A 41 -26.42 -32.94 1.55
C LEU A 41 -27.51 -33.08 0.47
N SER A 42 -27.71 -34.31 -0.03
CA SER A 42 -28.74 -34.67 -1.02
C SER A 42 -29.78 -35.66 -0.47
N CYS A 43 -30.21 -35.46 0.78
CA CYS A 43 -31.46 -36.04 1.26
C CYS A 43 -32.12 -35.18 2.35
N SER A 44 -32.79 -34.10 1.92
CA SER A 44 -33.73 -33.33 2.74
C SER A 44 -34.82 -32.77 1.83
N GLN A 45 -35.76 -33.64 1.44
CA GLN A 45 -37.00 -33.22 0.80
C GLN A 45 -38.02 -32.84 1.87
N SER A 46 -38.09 -31.55 2.20
CA SER A 46 -39.36 -30.88 2.50
C SER A 46 -39.19 -29.37 2.36
N LEU A 47 -40.22 -28.69 1.85
CA LEU A 47 -40.24 -27.25 1.51
C LEU A 47 -39.14 -26.79 0.52
N ARG A 48 -39.24 -27.26 -0.73
CA ARG A 48 -38.75 -26.44 -1.85
C ARG A 48 -39.65 -25.20 -1.99
N SER A 49 -39.26 -24.13 -1.32
CA SER A 49 -39.62 -22.77 -1.73
C SER A 49 -39.36 -22.64 -3.23
N ALA A 50 -40.26 -21.98 -3.96
CA ALA A 50 -40.11 -21.83 -5.40
C ALA A 50 -38.74 -21.20 -5.71
N ALA A 51 -37.93 -21.88 -6.51
CA ALA A 51 -36.64 -21.36 -6.92
C ALA A 51 -36.89 -20.14 -7.82
N VAL A 52 -36.85 -18.96 -7.22
CA VAL A 52 -37.07 -17.68 -7.89
C VAL A 52 -36.11 -17.60 -9.08
N PRO A 53 -36.60 -17.40 -10.31
CA PRO A 53 -35.76 -17.27 -11.49
C PRO A 53 -34.61 -16.28 -11.25
N PRO A 54 -33.38 -16.53 -11.75
CA PRO A 54 -32.22 -15.66 -11.49
C PRO A 54 -32.48 -14.18 -11.84
N HIS A 55 -33.29 -13.95 -12.87
CA HIS A 55 -33.74 -12.64 -13.32
C HIS A 55 -34.59 -11.89 -12.27
N LEU A 56 -35.45 -12.60 -11.52
CA LEU A 56 -36.27 -12.02 -10.46
C LEU A 56 -35.45 -11.74 -9.21
N GLN A 57 -34.49 -12.60 -8.85
CA GLN A 57 -33.56 -12.33 -7.76
C GLN A 57 -32.70 -11.07 -8.02
N THR A 58 -32.26 -10.88 -9.26
CA THR A 58 -31.50 -9.67 -9.65
C THR A 58 -32.39 -8.43 -9.59
N GLN A 59 -33.63 -8.53 -10.06
CA GLN A 59 -34.59 -7.41 -10.04
C GLN A 59 -34.96 -6.97 -8.61
N ASP A 60 -35.16 -7.91 -7.68
CA ASP A 60 -35.37 -7.62 -6.26
C ASP A 60 -34.13 -6.97 -5.63
N LEU A 61 -32.92 -7.45 -5.97
CA LEU A 61 -31.67 -6.86 -5.49
C LEU A 61 -31.52 -5.40 -5.95
N CYS A 62 -31.75 -5.13 -7.24
CA CYS A 62 -31.67 -3.78 -7.80
C CYS A 62 -32.73 -2.84 -7.18
N SER A 63 -33.96 -3.33 -6.98
CA SER A 63 -35.05 -2.56 -6.36
C SER A 63 -34.72 -2.18 -4.90
N ASN A 64 -34.16 -3.13 -4.12
CA ASN A 64 -33.69 -2.85 -2.77
C ASN A 64 -32.50 -1.88 -2.76
N PHE A 65 -31.61 -1.97 -3.74
CA PHE A 65 -30.46 -1.06 -3.85
C PHE A 65 -30.87 0.38 -4.18
N VAL A 66 -31.93 0.60 -4.96
CA VAL A 66 -32.51 1.95 -5.18
C VAL A 66 -32.95 2.59 -3.86
N LEU A 67 -33.55 1.82 -2.93
CA LEU A 67 -33.92 2.32 -1.59
C LEU A 67 -32.69 2.72 -0.77
N ILE A 68 -31.58 2.00 -0.92
CA ILE A 68 -30.29 2.34 -0.29
C ILE A 68 -29.71 3.63 -0.90
N CYS A 69 -29.80 3.80 -2.23
CA CYS A 69 -29.39 5.02 -2.91
C CYS A 69 -30.21 6.25 -2.45
N ASP A 70 -31.54 6.13 -2.34
CA ASP A 70 -32.42 7.16 -1.81
C ASP A 70 -32.08 7.51 -0.34
N PHE A 71 -31.83 6.49 0.51
CA PHE A 71 -31.40 6.70 1.89
C PHE A 71 -30.07 7.47 1.98
N VAL A 72 -29.06 7.07 1.21
CA VAL A 72 -27.74 7.70 1.21
C VAL A 72 -27.81 9.13 0.67
N ALA A 73 -28.51 9.35 -0.44
CA ALA A 73 -28.68 10.68 -1.03
C ALA A 73 -29.38 11.66 -0.06
N LYS A 74 -30.32 11.19 0.76
CA LYS A 74 -31.05 12.02 1.75
C LYS A 74 -30.29 12.26 3.06
N ASN A 75 -29.56 11.27 3.59
CA ASN A 75 -29.06 11.29 4.97
C ASN A 75 -27.53 11.36 5.09
N CYS A 76 -26.82 10.92 4.04
CA CYS A 76 -25.37 10.87 4.03
C CYS A 76 -24.77 12.11 3.35
N ASN A 77 -25.41 12.64 2.30
CA ASN A 77 -24.98 13.82 1.56
C ASN A 77 -24.84 15.07 2.48
N PRO A 78 -23.63 15.68 2.61
CA PRO A 78 -23.42 16.86 3.45
C PRO A 78 -24.06 18.14 2.88
N ASN A 79 -24.33 18.19 1.57
CA ASN A 79 -24.97 19.35 0.91
C ASN A 79 -26.50 19.36 1.11
N VAL A 80 -27.10 18.22 1.46
CA VAL A 80 -28.51 18.14 1.86
C VAL A 80 -28.62 18.63 3.30
N LYS A 81 -29.19 19.84 3.48
CA LYS A 81 -29.40 20.54 4.76
C LYS A 81 -30.17 19.68 5.78
N THR A 82 -29.46 18.77 6.44
CA THR A 82 -30.00 17.89 7.48
C THR A 82 -30.00 18.63 8.81
N GLN A 83 -31.09 19.38 9.02
CA GLN A 83 -31.58 19.91 10.30
C GLN A 83 -30.62 20.87 11.06
N SER A 84 -31.05 22.13 11.20
CA SER A 84 -30.36 23.26 11.86
C SER A 84 -30.09 23.12 13.38
N TRP A 85 -30.19 21.92 13.92
CA TRP A 85 -30.17 21.60 15.35
C TRP A 85 -28.99 20.67 15.71
N VAL A 86 -28.40 20.00 14.71
CA VAL A 86 -27.22 19.13 14.89
C VAL A 86 -25.96 20.00 14.89
N LYS A 87 -25.32 20.13 16.05
CA LYS A 87 -24.02 20.81 16.18
C LYS A 87 -22.94 19.97 15.49
N SER A 88 -22.55 20.42 14.30
CA SER A 88 -21.62 19.76 13.36
C SER A 88 -22.13 18.42 12.83
N PRO A 89 -22.43 18.30 11.51
CA PRO A 89 -22.69 16.99 10.92
C PRO A 89 -21.44 16.13 11.02
N LEU A 90 -21.60 14.89 11.52
CA LEU A 90 -20.54 13.87 11.53
C LEU A 90 -19.96 13.69 10.11
N PRO A 91 -18.63 13.57 9.96
CA PRO A 91 -18.00 13.19 8.70
C PRO A 91 -18.65 11.96 8.08
N LEU A 92 -18.64 11.86 6.75
CA LEU A 92 -19.29 10.76 6.01
C LEU A 92 -18.81 9.37 6.49
N HIS A 93 -17.53 9.26 6.85
CA HIS A 93 -16.89 8.05 7.37
C HIS A 93 -17.33 7.67 8.80
N GLU A 94 -18.00 8.55 9.54
CA GLU A 94 -18.42 8.33 10.93
C GLU A 94 -19.94 8.10 11.08
N LYS A 95 -20.69 8.11 9.97
CA LYS A 95 -22.14 7.80 9.96
C LYS A 95 -22.36 6.30 9.73
N PRO A 96 -22.69 5.46 10.74
CA PRO A 96 -22.61 4.00 10.59
C PRO A 96 -23.46 3.44 9.45
N LYS A 97 -24.73 3.86 9.34
CA LYS A 97 -25.63 3.41 8.27
C LYS A 97 -25.17 3.80 6.85
N CYS A 98 -24.40 4.88 6.71
CA CYS A 98 -23.79 5.26 5.44
C CYS A 98 -22.65 4.31 5.11
N VAL A 99 -21.78 4.06 6.08
CA VAL A 99 -20.65 3.11 5.99
C VAL A 99 -21.15 1.69 5.70
N ASP A 100 -22.23 1.22 6.36
CA ASP A 100 -22.85 -0.08 6.09
C ASP A 100 -23.34 -0.19 4.63
N SER A 101 -23.95 0.88 4.11
CA SER A 101 -24.42 0.95 2.72
C SER A 101 -23.25 0.92 1.72
N PHE A 102 -22.14 1.59 2.04
CA PHE A 102 -20.92 1.58 1.22
C PHE A 102 -20.18 0.24 1.29
N ASN A 103 -20.14 -0.41 2.45
CA ASN A 103 -19.59 -1.75 2.62
C ASN A 103 -20.37 -2.80 1.83
N LEU A 104 -21.70 -2.74 1.85
CA LEU A 104 -22.55 -3.59 1.01
C LEU A 104 -22.24 -3.40 -0.48
N PHE A 105 -22.08 -2.15 -0.93
CA PHE A 105 -21.72 -1.86 -2.31
C PHE A 105 -20.31 -2.35 -2.67
N TYR A 106 -19.33 -2.19 -1.79
CA TYR A 106 -17.98 -2.72 -1.99
C TYR A 106 -17.98 -4.25 -2.14
N GLN A 107 -18.76 -4.98 -1.33
CA GLN A 107 -18.87 -6.45 -1.38
C GLN A 107 -19.57 -6.97 -2.64
N HIS A 108 -20.44 -6.17 -3.26
CA HIS A 108 -21.27 -6.57 -4.41
C HIS A 108 -21.15 -5.63 -5.61
N ASN A 109 -19.97 -5.01 -5.80
CA ASN A 109 -19.80 -3.88 -6.70
C ASN A 109 -20.18 -4.19 -8.16
N GLN A 110 -19.88 -5.39 -8.68
CA GLN A 110 -20.22 -5.81 -10.04
C GLN A 110 -21.74 -5.85 -10.26
N THR A 111 -22.46 -6.55 -9.38
CA THR A 111 -23.91 -6.71 -9.47
C THR A 111 -24.63 -5.38 -9.25
N LEU A 112 -24.24 -4.63 -8.23
CA LEU A 112 -24.91 -3.37 -7.90
C LEU A 112 -24.56 -2.24 -8.88
N SER A 113 -23.37 -2.21 -9.48
CA SER A 113 -23.07 -1.29 -10.59
C SER A 113 -23.91 -1.61 -11.83
N SER A 114 -24.17 -2.89 -12.10
CA SER A 114 -25.05 -3.30 -13.20
C SER A 114 -26.48 -2.80 -12.99
N CYS A 115 -27.02 -2.93 -11.77
CA CYS A 115 -28.29 -2.32 -11.38
C CYS A 115 -28.34 -0.81 -11.67
N ILE A 116 -27.28 -0.05 -11.35
CA ILE A 116 -27.22 1.39 -11.65
C ILE A 116 -27.23 1.64 -13.17
N GLN A 117 -26.55 0.82 -13.96
CA GLN A 117 -26.48 0.99 -15.41
C GLN A 117 -27.85 0.78 -16.06
N GLU A 118 -28.61 -0.21 -15.62
CA GLU A 118 -29.96 -0.55 -16.11
C GLU A 118 -31.04 0.49 -15.77
N LEU A 119 -30.84 1.34 -14.76
CA LEU A 119 -31.78 2.42 -14.42
C LEU A 119 -31.93 3.43 -15.58
N PRO A 120 -33.16 3.90 -15.92
CA PRO A 120 -33.38 4.89 -16.96
C PRO A 120 -32.65 6.21 -16.67
N VAL A 121 -32.02 6.80 -17.69
CA VAL A 121 -31.10 7.95 -17.55
C VAL A 121 -31.73 9.13 -16.81
N ASP A 122 -32.96 9.51 -17.19
CA ASP A 122 -33.67 10.66 -16.62
C ASP A 122 -34.52 10.30 -15.37
N SER A 123 -34.34 9.10 -14.82
CA SER A 123 -35.09 8.69 -13.63
C SER A 123 -34.51 9.30 -12.35
N LYS A 124 -35.39 9.60 -11.39
CA LYS A 124 -35.01 10.01 -10.03
C LYS A 124 -34.05 9.00 -9.40
N ASP A 125 -34.31 7.72 -9.61
CA ASP A 125 -33.53 6.61 -9.05
C ASP A 125 -32.09 6.61 -9.60
N LYS A 126 -31.92 6.92 -10.90
CA LYS A 126 -30.60 7.13 -11.52
C LYS A 126 -29.85 8.30 -10.88
N ALA A 127 -30.52 9.45 -10.70
CA ALA A 127 -29.91 10.61 -10.06
C ALA A 127 -29.46 10.31 -8.63
N GLN A 128 -30.25 9.54 -7.87
CA GLN A 128 -29.91 9.10 -6.51
C GLN A 128 -28.76 8.08 -6.50
N ALA A 129 -28.72 7.16 -7.46
CA ALA A 129 -27.62 6.22 -7.63
C ALA A 129 -26.30 6.91 -8.01
N LEU A 130 -26.34 7.99 -8.81
CA LEU A 130 -25.15 8.79 -9.11
C LEU A 130 -24.63 9.52 -7.86
N VAL A 131 -25.51 10.11 -7.04
CA VAL A 131 -25.13 10.69 -5.73
C VAL A 131 -24.58 9.63 -4.78
N PHE A 132 -25.13 8.41 -4.80
CA PHE A 132 -24.56 7.28 -4.05
C PHE A 132 -23.12 6.98 -4.49
N LEU A 133 -22.85 6.91 -5.79
CA LEU A 133 -21.52 6.62 -6.34
C LEU A 133 -20.49 7.71 -6.02
N GLU A 134 -20.88 8.99 -6.06
CA GLU A 134 -20.05 10.13 -5.66
C GLU A 134 -19.62 9.99 -4.20
N LEU A 135 -20.60 9.84 -3.30
CA LEU A 135 -20.34 9.69 -1.86
C LEU A 135 -19.59 8.39 -1.52
N TYR A 136 -19.84 7.31 -2.26
CA TYR A 136 -19.09 6.06 -2.15
C TYR A 136 -17.62 6.25 -2.54
N SER A 137 -17.35 6.97 -3.64
CA SER A 137 -15.97 7.25 -4.08
C SER A 137 -15.21 8.06 -3.04
N ASP A 138 -15.82 9.09 -2.47
CA ASP A 138 -15.20 9.90 -1.41
C ASP A 138 -15.03 9.09 -0.11
N TRP A 139 -16.01 8.26 0.25
CA TRP A 139 -15.87 7.32 1.36
C TRP A 139 -14.69 6.36 1.14
N GLN A 140 -14.55 5.81 -0.07
CA GLN A 140 -13.50 4.85 -0.43
C GLN A 140 -12.11 5.51 -0.38
N LYS A 141 -11.95 6.73 -0.89
CA LYS A 141 -10.69 7.50 -0.79
C LYS A 141 -10.28 7.70 0.66
N GLY A 142 -11.18 8.21 1.50
CA GLY A 142 -10.87 8.43 2.92
C GLY A 142 -10.63 7.12 3.69
N ASN A 143 -11.33 6.03 3.36
CA ASN A 143 -11.09 4.71 3.94
C ASN A 143 -9.71 4.14 3.55
N ALA A 144 -9.30 4.31 2.28
CA ALA A 144 -7.96 3.96 1.82
C ALA A 144 -6.89 4.77 2.55
N CYS A 145 -7.07 6.09 2.68
CA CYS A 145 -6.13 6.93 3.42
C CYS A 145 -6.06 6.59 4.92
N ASN A 146 -7.19 6.34 5.59
CA ASN A 146 -7.19 5.89 6.99
C ASN A 146 -6.44 4.57 7.17
N THR A 147 -6.63 3.61 6.26
CA THR A 147 -5.93 2.31 6.26
C THR A 147 -4.42 2.51 6.04
N PHE A 148 -4.05 3.37 5.08
CA PHE A 148 -2.66 3.72 4.81
C PHE A 148 -2.01 4.43 6.02
N HIS A 149 -2.65 5.46 6.59
CA HIS A 149 -2.12 6.21 7.74
C HIS A 149 -1.97 5.35 9.00
N ALA A 150 -2.83 4.33 9.19
CA ALA A 150 -2.67 3.36 10.26
C ALA A 150 -1.44 2.45 10.04
N ALA A 151 -1.21 1.98 8.81
CA ALA A 151 -0.01 1.22 8.45
C ALA A 151 1.26 2.09 8.51
N GLU A 152 1.18 3.34 8.06
CA GLU A 152 2.22 4.36 8.10
C GLU A 152 2.68 4.62 9.54
N ALA A 153 1.74 4.90 10.46
CA ALA A 153 2.05 5.13 11.87
C ALA A 153 2.72 3.93 12.54
N LYS A 154 2.27 2.70 12.21
CA LYS A 154 2.87 1.49 12.74
C LYS A 154 4.27 1.23 12.16
N ALA A 155 4.45 1.34 10.84
CA ALA A 155 5.75 1.15 10.20
C ALA A 155 6.75 2.26 10.55
N ALA A 156 6.33 3.51 10.71
CA ALA A 156 7.15 4.58 11.28
C ALA A 156 7.70 4.21 12.66
N LYS A 157 6.87 3.64 13.54
CA LYS A 157 7.27 3.20 14.88
C LYS A 157 8.20 1.98 14.85
N GLU A 158 7.92 0.99 14.02
CA GLU A 158 8.56 -0.34 14.08
C GLU A 158 9.77 -0.48 13.14
N CYS A 159 9.82 0.26 12.04
CA CYS A 159 10.76 0.04 10.93
C CYS A 159 11.76 1.18 10.67
N SER A 160 11.74 2.27 11.46
CA SER A 160 12.55 3.49 11.22
C SER A 160 13.43 3.90 12.40
N GLY A 161 14.17 5.02 12.26
CA GLY A 161 14.93 5.65 13.34
C GLY A 161 15.90 4.68 14.04
N VAL A 162 15.84 4.59 15.36
CA VAL A 162 16.69 3.66 16.14
C VAL A 162 16.27 2.19 16.07
N ASN A 163 15.16 1.86 15.42
CA ASN A 163 14.61 0.50 15.40
C ASN A 163 15.07 -0.31 14.17
N TYR A 164 15.45 0.32 13.05
CA TYR A 164 15.91 -0.38 11.83
C TYR A 164 17.17 -1.25 12.01
N HIS A 165 17.95 -1.01 13.07
CA HIS A 165 19.14 -1.76 13.43
C HIS A 165 18.95 -2.73 14.61
N ARG A 166 17.76 -2.80 15.21
CA ARG A 166 17.55 -3.67 16.38
C ARG A 166 17.53 -5.14 15.97
N PRO A 167 18.12 -6.04 16.77
CA PRO A 167 17.87 -7.48 16.65
C PRO A 167 16.36 -7.75 16.74
N TRP A 168 15.79 -8.23 15.64
CA TRP A 168 14.35 -8.36 15.46
C TRP A 168 13.73 -9.36 16.44
N ARG A 169 12.63 -8.96 17.10
CA ARG A 169 11.81 -9.84 17.94
C ARG A 169 10.59 -10.32 17.16
N GLN A 170 9.98 -11.42 17.60
CA GLN A 170 8.77 -12.01 17.01
C GLN A 170 7.50 -11.11 16.99
N THR A 171 7.59 -9.83 17.37
CA THR A 171 6.51 -8.84 17.27
C THR A 171 6.83 -7.66 16.34
N ALA A 172 8.07 -7.54 15.88
CA ALA A 172 8.52 -6.54 14.91
C ALA A 172 9.29 -7.29 13.81
N TRP A 173 8.59 -8.09 13.01
CA TRP A 173 9.23 -8.94 12.01
C TRP A 173 9.71 -8.09 10.82
N PRO A 174 10.91 -8.38 10.27
CA PRO A 174 11.36 -7.82 8.99
C PRO A 174 10.34 -8.02 7.86
N LEU A 175 9.56 -9.10 7.92
CA LEU A 175 8.46 -9.38 6.98
C LEU A 175 7.42 -8.25 6.97
N TYR A 176 6.95 -7.77 8.14
CA TYR A 176 5.96 -6.69 8.19
C TYR A 176 6.48 -5.40 7.55
N CYS A 177 7.72 -5.01 7.86
CA CYS A 177 8.35 -3.84 7.25
C CYS A 177 8.51 -4.03 5.73
N HIS A 178 9.02 -5.18 5.30
CA HIS A 178 9.21 -5.47 3.88
C HIS A 178 7.88 -5.52 3.10
N GLU A 179 6.84 -6.15 3.65
CA GLU A 179 5.50 -6.23 3.07
C GLU A 179 4.86 -4.84 2.95
N VAL A 180 4.79 -4.07 4.04
CA VAL A 180 4.17 -2.73 4.03
C VAL A 180 4.89 -1.80 3.07
N PHE A 181 6.23 -1.79 3.08
CA PHE A 181 6.97 -0.96 2.13
C PHE A 181 6.81 -1.47 0.70
N THR A 182 6.79 -2.78 0.44
CA THR A 182 6.60 -3.32 -0.92
C THR A 182 5.21 -2.98 -1.48
N VAL A 183 4.16 -3.07 -0.66
CA VAL A 183 2.81 -2.62 -1.02
C VAL A 183 2.84 -1.13 -1.33
N TYR A 184 3.41 -0.32 -0.44
CA TYR A 184 3.54 1.13 -0.64
C TYR A 184 4.32 1.47 -1.91
N ASN A 185 5.39 0.76 -2.25
CA ASN A 185 6.17 0.99 -3.46
C ASN A 185 5.33 0.88 -4.73
N ASN A 186 4.40 -0.07 -4.75
CA ASN A 186 3.55 -0.35 -5.91
C ASN A 186 2.41 0.67 -6.06
N THR A 187 1.97 1.29 -4.97
CA THR A 187 0.82 2.24 -4.96
C THR A 187 1.21 3.68 -4.57
N ARG A 188 2.51 3.95 -4.37
CA ARG A 188 3.04 5.20 -3.81
C ARG A 188 2.43 6.44 -4.44
N HIS A 189 2.55 6.58 -5.76
CA HIS A 189 2.16 7.81 -6.44
C HIS A 189 0.66 8.09 -6.32
N GLU A 190 -0.16 7.05 -6.26
CA GLU A 190 -1.60 7.16 -6.03
C GLU A 190 -1.86 7.56 -4.57
N LEU A 191 -1.21 6.91 -3.60
CA LEU A 191 -1.38 7.20 -2.17
C LEU A 191 -0.86 8.60 -1.79
N ASP A 192 0.28 9.04 -2.31
CA ASP A 192 0.85 10.38 -2.07
C ASP A 192 0.02 11.50 -2.72
N GLN A 193 -0.73 11.19 -3.79
CA GLN A 193 -1.67 12.14 -4.42
C GLN A 193 -3.03 12.18 -3.71
N LEU A 194 -3.53 11.03 -3.27
CA LEU A 194 -4.85 10.90 -2.62
C LEU A 194 -4.82 11.28 -1.14
N CYS A 195 -3.73 10.98 -0.44
CA CYS A 195 -3.64 11.03 1.01
C CYS A 195 -2.67 12.12 1.47
N GLN A 196 -3.12 12.96 2.41
CA GLN A 196 -2.27 14.01 2.97
C GLN A 196 -1.16 13.42 3.85
N ARG A 197 -0.04 14.13 3.93
CA ARG A 197 1.07 13.82 4.84
C ARG A 197 0.62 13.89 6.30
N THR A 198 1.08 12.95 7.13
CA THR A 198 0.84 12.93 8.58
C THR A 198 2.12 13.27 9.35
N PRO A 199 2.07 13.42 10.70
CA PRO A 199 3.28 13.51 11.52
C PRO A 199 4.22 12.29 11.41
N ASN A 200 3.71 11.13 10.98
CA ASN A 200 4.50 9.90 10.86
C ASN A 200 5.24 9.77 9.52
N SER A 201 4.83 10.52 8.49
CA SER A 201 5.32 10.31 7.11
C SER A 201 6.84 10.40 6.99
N GLU A 202 7.51 11.28 7.73
CA GLU A 202 8.98 11.41 7.66
C GLU A 202 9.72 10.16 8.16
N LEU A 203 9.25 9.58 9.27
CA LEU A 203 9.80 8.35 9.84
C LEU A 203 9.42 7.12 8.99
N PHE A 204 8.18 7.07 8.49
CA PHE A 204 7.76 6.04 7.56
C PHE A 204 8.64 6.02 6.30
N TRP A 205 8.89 7.19 5.73
CA TRP A 205 9.74 7.35 4.55
C TRP A 205 11.20 6.99 4.81
N GLU A 206 11.77 7.37 5.96
CA GLU A 206 13.10 6.90 6.37
C GLU A 206 13.16 5.36 6.45
N GLY A 207 12.11 4.72 6.98
CA GLY A 207 11.95 3.26 6.96
C GLY A 207 11.92 2.70 5.53
N TYR A 208 11.00 3.18 4.68
CA TYR A 208 10.86 2.73 3.28
C TYR A 208 12.19 2.78 2.53
N VAL A 209 12.92 3.90 2.67
CA VAL A 209 14.22 4.12 2.05
C VAL A 209 15.20 3.05 2.45
N ASN A 210 15.35 2.78 3.75
CA ASN A 210 16.33 1.82 4.25
C ASN A 210 16.10 0.42 3.68
N TYR A 211 14.85 -0.04 3.59
CA TYR A 211 14.52 -1.39 3.15
C TYR A 211 14.56 -1.53 1.62
N ILE A 212 13.75 -0.74 0.90
CA ILE A 212 13.48 -0.98 -0.53
C ILE A 212 13.67 0.23 -1.44
N GLY A 213 13.94 1.41 -0.89
CA GLY A 213 14.22 2.60 -1.69
C GLY A 213 15.36 2.38 -2.69
N SER A 214 15.27 3.06 -3.84
CA SER A 214 16.27 2.99 -4.90
C SER A 214 17.67 3.38 -4.39
N LYS A 215 18.73 2.91 -5.07
CA LYS A 215 20.11 3.28 -4.73
C LYS A 215 20.29 4.80 -4.69
N THR A 216 19.73 5.50 -5.69
CA THR A 216 19.77 6.96 -5.78
C THR A 216 19.07 7.64 -4.61
N CYS A 217 17.90 7.16 -4.18
CA CYS A 217 17.24 7.74 -3.01
C CYS A 217 18.03 7.47 -1.72
N LYS A 218 18.52 6.24 -1.51
CA LYS A 218 19.39 5.91 -0.35
C LYS A 218 20.59 6.87 -0.25
N GLU A 219 21.25 7.13 -1.37
CA GLU A 219 22.37 8.07 -1.47
C GLU A 219 21.94 9.52 -1.17
N TYR A 220 20.85 10.00 -1.79
CA TYR A 220 20.29 11.34 -1.55
C TYR A 220 20.00 11.61 -0.06
N TYR A 221 19.43 10.64 0.67
CA TYR A 221 19.19 10.81 2.10
C TYR A 221 20.47 10.73 2.94
N GLY A 222 21.48 9.97 2.51
CA GLY A 222 22.83 10.05 3.08
C GLY A 222 23.38 11.47 2.96
N ILE A 223 23.40 12.01 1.74
CA ILE A 223 23.86 13.37 1.42
C ILE A 223 23.08 14.44 2.20
N VAL A 224 21.75 14.34 2.30
CA VAL A 224 20.93 15.31 3.07
C VAL A 224 21.27 15.29 4.56
N ARG A 225 21.52 14.11 5.16
CA ARG A 225 21.97 14.01 6.56
C ARG A 225 23.38 14.59 6.71
N GLU A 226 24.32 14.20 5.87
CA GLU A 226 25.71 14.63 5.94
C GLU A 226 25.85 16.15 5.70
N ALA A 227 25.12 16.71 4.73
CA ALA A 227 25.08 18.16 4.49
C ALA A 227 24.52 18.95 5.67
N ARG A 228 23.62 18.35 6.47
CA ARG A 228 23.14 18.95 7.73
C ARG A 228 24.23 18.91 8.80
N GLU A 229 24.92 17.79 8.97
CA GLU A 229 25.98 17.61 9.96
C GLU A 229 27.19 18.51 9.68
N ARG A 230 27.60 18.62 8.42
CA ARG A 230 28.66 19.54 7.97
C ARG A 230 28.23 21.01 8.02
N GLY A 231 26.93 21.29 8.07
CA GLY A 231 26.40 22.66 8.09
C GLY A 231 26.42 23.36 6.73
N CYS A 232 26.23 22.62 5.64
CA CYS A 232 26.27 23.14 4.25
C CYS A 232 25.20 24.20 3.94
N ALA A 233 24.31 24.54 4.88
CA ALA A 233 23.41 25.69 4.81
C ALA A 233 24.09 27.04 5.11
N GLU A 234 25.29 27.04 5.68
CA GLU A 234 26.12 28.21 5.95
C GLU A 234 26.77 28.72 4.67
N VAL A 235 26.78 30.03 4.44
CA VAL A 235 27.23 30.63 3.16
C VAL A 235 28.68 30.27 2.84
N ASP A 236 29.61 30.42 3.80
CA ASP A 236 31.01 30.09 3.56
C ASP A 236 31.22 28.61 3.21
N LYS A 237 30.52 27.69 3.87
CA LYS A 237 30.60 26.25 3.58
C LYS A 237 29.96 25.90 2.24
N ALA A 238 28.80 26.50 1.92
CA ALA A 238 28.12 26.29 0.64
C ALA A 238 28.96 26.78 -0.55
N LEU A 239 29.68 27.90 -0.41
CA LEU A 239 30.43 28.52 -1.50
C LEU A 239 31.88 28.02 -1.62
N LYS A 240 32.56 27.79 -0.49
CA LYS A 240 34.00 27.48 -0.43
C LYS A 240 34.28 26.03 -0.03
N GLY A 241 33.37 25.37 0.69
CA GLY A 241 33.52 23.97 1.10
C GLY A 241 33.45 23.03 -0.10
N THR A 242 34.50 22.24 -0.34
CA THR A 242 34.52 21.27 -1.45
C THR A 242 33.50 20.16 -1.24
N GLU A 243 33.42 19.60 -0.03
CA GLU A 243 32.49 18.51 0.33
C GLU A 243 31.02 18.90 0.08
N CYS A 244 30.60 20.10 0.49
CA CYS A 244 29.25 20.60 0.23
C CYS A 244 28.97 20.76 -1.28
N ARG A 245 29.97 21.18 -2.06
CA ARG A 245 29.84 21.36 -3.51
C ARG A 245 29.79 20.02 -4.26
N GLU A 246 30.53 19.01 -3.80
CA GLU A 246 30.44 17.64 -4.31
C GLU A 246 29.03 17.06 -4.10
N MET A 247 28.46 17.24 -2.91
CA MET A 247 27.07 16.89 -2.60
C MET A 247 26.05 17.62 -3.48
N PHE A 248 26.25 18.93 -3.71
CA PHE A 248 25.38 19.71 -4.59
C PHE A 248 25.49 19.29 -6.05
N GLN A 249 26.70 18.99 -6.54
CA GLN A 249 26.93 18.50 -7.90
C GLN A 249 26.30 17.13 -8.11
N TRP A 250 26.48 16.19 -7.17
CA TRP A 250 25.82 14.88 -7.20
C TRP A 250 24.30 15.02 -7.36
N TYR A 251 23.68 15.96 -6.64
CA TYR A 251 22.25 16.24 -6.76
C TYR A 251 21.87 16.85 -8.12
N VAL A 252 22.71 17.70 -8.73
CA VAL A 252 22.49 18.15 -10.12
C VAL A 252 22.50 16.96 -11.07
N ASP A 253 23.48 16.07 -10.95
CA ASP A 253 23.68 14.93 -11.83
C ASP A 253 22.57 13.87 -11.71
N ASN A 254 21.87 13.82 -10.57
CA ASN A 254 20.80 12.85 -10.27
C ASN A 254 19.41 13.50 -10.13
N LYS A 255 19.27 14.79 -10.48
CA LYS A 255 18.12 15.64 -10.11
C LYS A 255 16.76 15.07 -10.52
N GLU A 256 16.65 14.56 -11.75
CA GLU A 256 15.42 14.01 -12.31
C GLU A 256 14.89 12.83 -11.48
N VAL A 257 15.75 11.88 -11.13
CA VAL A 257 15.41 10.74 -10.27
C VAL A 257 15.11 11.20 -8.85
N VAL A 258 15.88 12.15 -8.31
CA VAL A 258 15.63 12.65 -6.94
C VAL A 258 14.28 13.34 -6.81
N GLU A 259 13.90 14.19 -7.77
CA GLU A 259 12.63 14.92 -7.74
C GLU A 259 11.41 14.08 -8.14
N THR A 260 11.60 12.99 -8.89
CA THR A 260 10.52 12.08 -9.30
C THR A 260 10.30 10.94 -8.29
N ASP A 261 11.38 10.36 -7.76
CA ASP A 261 11.34 9.12 -6.97
C ASP A 261 11.68 9.27 -5.50
N CYS A 262 12.28 10.38 -5.06
CA CYS A 262 12.70 10.54 -3.67
C CYS A 262 11.84 11.58 -2.94
N TYR A 263 11.24 11.17 -1.82
CA TYR A 263 10.36 12.02 -1.02
C TYR A 263 11.10 13.12 -0.26
N GLU A 264 10.63 14.36 -0.38
CA GLU A 264 11.23 15.48 0.35
C GLU A 264 10.86 15.47 1.85
N LEU A 265 11.85 15.10 2.68
CA LEU A 265 11.85 15.24 4.14
C LEU A 265 12.15 16.70 4.54
N LYS A 266 11.61 17.21 5.67
CA LYS A 266 11.88 18.58 6.15
C LYS A 266 13.36 18.85 6.42
N VAL A 267 14.14 17.80 6.74
CA VAL A 267 15.59 17.90 6.96
C VAL A 267 16.38 18.31 5.71
N SER A 268 15.81 18.13 4.51
CA SER A 268 16.39 18.61 3.25
C SER A 268 16.51 20.14 3.15
N LYS A 269 15.75 20.89 3.95
CA LYS A 269 15.74 22.37 3.90
C LYS A 269 17.12 22.99 4.08
N SER A 270 17.98 22.39 4.91
CA SER A 270 19.37 22.84 5.09
C SER A 270 20.22 22.57 3.84
N PHE A 271 20.08 21.38 3.25
CA PHE A 271 20.72 21.02 1.99
C PHE A 271 20.30 21.98 0.87
N TYR A 272 18.99 22.17 0.65
CA TYR A 272 18.49 23.06 -0.39
C TYR A 272 18.88 24.53 -0.20
N ARG A 273 18.93 25.03 1.04
CA ARG A 273 19.43 26.38 1.33
C ARG A 273 20.90 26.54 0.88
N GLY A 274 21.73 25.55 1.14
CA GLY A 274 23.12 25.50 0.67
C GLY A 274 23.21 25.44 -0.85
N PHE A 275 22.51 24.47 -1.45
CA PHE A 275 22.44 24.25 -2.90
C PHE A 275 22.05 25.53 -3.66
N TYR A 276 20.97 26.20 -3.27
CA TYR A 276 20.54 27.44 -3.92
C TYR A 276 21.46 28.64 -3.65
N THR A 277 22.27 28.60 -2.58
CA THR A 277 23.31 29.62 -2.34
C THR A 277 24.49 29.41 -3.29
N TRP A 278 24.95 28.16 -3.44
CA TRP A 278 26.00 27.77 -4.39
C TRP A 278 25.60 27.98 -5.86
N LYS A 279 24.41 27.50 -6.25
CA LYS A 279 23.91 27.59 -7.64
C LYS A 279 23.79 29.05 -8.12
N LYS A 280 23.50 30.00 -7.23
CA LYS A 280 23.47 31.44 -7.51
C LYS A 280 24.85 32.07 -7.82
N GLN A 281 25.95 31.35 -7.64
CA GLN A 281 27.29 31.79 -8.03
C GLN A 281 27.80 31.11 -9.32
N GLN A 282 27.01 30.21 -9.91
CA GLN A 282 27.31 29.53 -11.18
C GLN A 282 26.62 30.23 -12.39
N HIS A 283 25.96 31.36 -12.13
CA HIS A 283 25.23 32.20 -13.08
C HIS A 283 25.54 33.67 -12.77
#